data_AF-A0A0B1S763-F1
#
_entry.id   AF-A0A0B1S763-F1
#
_cell.length_a   1.000
_cell.length_b   1.000
_cell.length_c   1.000
_cell.angle_alpha   90.00
_cell.angle_beta   90.00
_cell.angle_gamma   90.00
#
_symmetry.space_group_name_H-M   'P 1'
#
loop_
_entity.id
_entity.type
_entity.pdbx_description
1 polymer ?
#
loop_
_entity_poly.entity_id
_entity_poly.type
_entity_poly.pdbx_seq_one_letter_code
_entity_poly.pdbx_strand_id
1 'polypeptide(L)'
;MAAASQLSYFRLSNTYQRCLSKCPQSPAKRILLRGQKAWNIICADFRNNSDFHSQIVPCWATSGSTLTKSCTPMAQTLQAEIVQLMEGGVENLGEGMDALCRSVHSYDTCFVMKNYEICGLTAAKFLIKLTHQTSHAFVELLDEVLSLKNLPRSCLDWLSHKYASVSSPRAIAKRMKFVSRNTATVLLLAIVFIRMLILH
;
A
#
# COMPACT_ATOMS: atom_id res chain seq x y z
N MET A 1 17.10 23.65 2.68
CA MET A 1 17.58 23.07 1.40
C MET A 1 16.67 21.96 0.82
N ALA A 2 15.74 21.34 1.57
CA ALA A 2 14.86 20.29 1.05
C ALA A 2 13.66 20.77 0.17
N ALA A 3 13.21 22.03 0.32
CA ALA A 3 12.06 22.55 -0.42
C ALA A 3 12.34 22.76 -1.93
N ALA A 4 13.59 23.05 -2.31
CA ALA A 4 13.96 23.34 -3.70
C ALA A 4 14.00 22.07 -4.58
N SER A 5 14.34 20.91 -4.01
CA SER A 5 14.33 19.63 -4.72
C SER A 5 12.92 19.04 -4.86
N GLN A 6 12.00 19.33 -3.93
CA GLN A 6 10.63 18.79 -3.94
C GLN A 6 9.73 19.44 -5.01
N LEU A 7 9.96 20.71 -5.36
CA LEU A 7 9.25 21.40 -6.45
C LEU A 7 9.57 20.82 -7.85
N SER A 8 10.71 20.14 -8.02
CA SER A 8 11.12 19.59 -9.32
C SER A 8 10.29 18.35 -9.72
N TYR A 9 9.97 17.47 -8.77
CA TYR A 9 9.18 16.25 -9.00
C TYR A 9 7.75 16.57 -9.45
N PHE A 10 7.11 17.58 -8.83
CA PHE A 10 5.77 18.02 -9.22
C PHE A 10 5.74 18.71 -10.59
N ARG A 11 6.84 19.37 -10.96
CA ARG A 11 7.03 19.99 -12.29
C ARG A 11 7.16 18.94 -13.38
N LEU A 12 7.81 17.81 -13.10
CA LEU A 12 7.93 16.67 -14.02
C LEU A 12 6.57 16.04 -14.30
N SER A 13 5.72 15.84 -13.29
CA SER A 13 4.36 15.27 -13.49
C SER A 13 3.48 16.18 -14.36
N ASN A 14 3.46 17.49 -14.13
CA ASN A 14 2.72 18.45 -14.98
C ASN A 14 3.25 18.49 -16.42
N THR A 15 4.58 18.42 -16.59
CA THR A 15 5.20 18.39 -17.92
C THR A 15 4.83 17.11 -18.66
N TYR A 16 4.83 15.98 -17.96
CA TYR A 16 4.44 14.68 -18.50
C TYR A 16 2.98 14.68 -18.96
N GLN A 17 2.06 15.17 -18.13
CA GLN A 17 0.64 15.28 -18.51
C GLN A 17 0.42 16.19 -19.72
N ARG A 18 1.13 17.31 -19.78
CA ARG A 18 1.08 18.22 -20.94
C ARG A 18 1.67 17.60 -22.21
N CYS A 19 2.66 16.72 -22.08
CA CYS A 19 3.17 15.94 -23.20
C CYS A 19 2.08 15.01 -23.73
N LEU A 20 1.48 14.20 -22.84
CA LEU A 20 0.40 13.27 -23.19
C LEU A 20 -0.84 13.97 -23.74
N SER A 21 -1.15 15.20 -23.31
CA SER A 21 -2.30 15.94 -23.82
C SER A 21 -2.19 16.25 -25.32
N LYS A 22 -0.97 16.34 -25.86
CA LYS A 22 -0.71 16.55 -27.29
C LYS A 22 -0.83 15.28 -28.13
N CYS A 23 -0.75 14.10 -27.50
CA CYS A 23 -0.89 12.83 -28.22
C CYS A 23 -2.35 12.60 -28.64
N PRO A 24 -2.60 11.96 -29.80
CA PRO A 24 -3.94 11.52 -30.17
C PRO A 24 -4.50 10.52 -29.15
N GLN A 25 -5.83 10.34 -29.15
CA GLN A 25 -6.44 9.35 -28.27
C GLN A 25 -6.04 7.94 -28.68
N SER A 26 -5.45 7.19 -27.75
CA SER A 26 -5.00 5.82 -27.94
C SER A 26 -5.01 5.04 -26.61
N PRO A 27 -5.05 3.70 -26.65
CA PRO A 27 -4.90 2.88 -25.46
C PRO A 27 -3.61 3.22 -24.69
N ALA A 28 -2.49 3.38 -25.40
CA ALA A 28 -1.22 3.77 -24.79
C ALA A 28 -1.31 5.11 -24.03
N LYS A 29 -1.95 6.13 -24.61
CA LYS A 29 -2.17 7.42 -23.91
C LYS A 29 -3.00 7.22 -22.64
N ARG A 30 -4.09 6.45 -22.70
CA ARG A 30 -4.93 6.18 -21.53
C ARG A 30 -4.17 5.43 -20.45
N ILE A 31 -3.37 4.43 -20.83
CA ILE A 31 -2.53 3.66 -19.92
C ILE A 31 -1.57 4.58 -19.15
N LEU A 32 -0.84 5.41 -19.89
CA LEU A 32 0.12 6.34 -19.32
C LEU A 32 -0.55 7.39 -18.41
N LEU A 33 -1.75 7.86 -18.76
CA LEU A 33 -2.54 8.78 -17.91
C LEU A 33 -3.04 8.09 -16.62
N ARG A 34 -3.55 6.86 -16.70
CA ARG A 34 -3.99 6.08 -15.52
C ARG A 34 -2.81 5.82 -14.58
N GLY A 35 -1.62 5.54 -15.11
CA GLY A 35 -0.39 5.39 -14.33
C GLY A 35 -0.01 6.63 -13.51
N GLN A 36 -0.49 7.83 -13.86
CA GLN A 36 -0.25 9.06 -13.10
C GLN A 36 -1.20 9.23 -11.91
N LYS A 37 -2.22 8.39 -11.74
CA LYS A 37 -3.25 8.57 -10.69
C LYS A 37 -2.65 8.54 -9.28
N ALA A 38 -1.71 7.62 -9.01
CA ALA A 38 -1.00 7.54 -7.73
C ALA A 38 -0.28 8.85 -7.40
N TRP A 39 0.50 9.35 -8.37
CA TRP A 39 1.22 10.61 -8.24
C TRP A 39 0.27 11.77 -8.01
N ASN A 40 -0.81 11.89 -8.78
CA ASN A 40 -1.78 12.96 -8.63
C ASN A 40 -2.38 13.03 -7.22
N ILE A 41 -2.67 11.88 -6.60
CA ILE A 41 -3.17 11.82 -5.22
C ILE A 41 -2.13 12.31 -4.22
N ILE A 42 -0.89 11.82 -4.34
CA ILE A 42 0.22 12.25 -3.48
C ILE A 42 0.45 13.77 -3.63
N CYS A 43 0.47 14.27 -4.87
CA CYS A 43 0.64 15.70 -5.16
C CYS A 43 -0.48 16.55 -4.56
N ALA A 44 -1.73 16.10 -4.68
CA ALA A 44 -2.90 16.81 -4.17
C ALA A 44 -2.88 16.86 -2.64
N ASP A 45 -2.62 15.73 -1.97
CA ASP A 45 -2.57 15.68 -0.51
C ASP A 45 -1.33 16.44 0.01
N PHE A 46 -0.19 16.41 -0.68
CA PHE A 46 0.96 17.24 -0.30
C PHE A 46 0.67 18.74 -0.33
N ARG A 47 -0.13 19.22 -1.29
CA ARG A 47 -0.48 20.64 -1.40
C ARG A 47 -1.60 21.06 -0.44
N ASN A 48 -2.59 20.19 -0.25
CA ASN A 48 -3.88 20.58 0.33
C ASN A 48 -4.15 19.94 1.69
N ASN A 49 -3.35 18.97 2.14
CA ASN A 49 -3.55 18.28 3.40
C ASN A 49 -2.39 18.57 4.38
N SER A 50 -2.68 19.40 5.39
CA SER A 50 -1.71 19.77 6.42
C SER A 50 -1.15 18.58 7.19
N ASP A 51 -1.96 17.54 7.43
CA ASP A 51 -1.53 16.34 8.14
C ASP A 51 -0.55 15.52 7.28
N PHE A 52 -0.71 15.55 5.95
CA PHE A 52 0.23 14.90 5.05
C PHE A 52 1.62 15.52 5.17
N HIS A 53 1.70 16.85 5.15
CA HIS A 53 2.97 17.58 5.29
C HIS A 53 3.56 17.49 6.70
N SER A 54 2.74 17.61 7.74
CA SER A 54 3.22 17.72 9.14
C SER A 54 3.46 16.38 9.84
N GLN A 55 2.78 15.31 9.43
CA GLN A 55 2.86 14.01 10.11
C GLN A 55 3.41 12.90 9.20
N ILE A 56 2.86 12.77 7.98
CA ILE A 56 3.17 11.62 7.12
C ILE A 56 4.57 11.76 6.52
N VAL A 57 4.85 12.87 5.84
CA VAL A 57 6.14 13.09 5.15
C VAL A 57 7.34 13.03 6.12
N PRO A 58 7.33 13.68 7.30
CA PRO A 58 8.45 13.59 8.24
C PRO A 58 8.65 12.17 8.79
N CYS A 59 7.56 11.42 9.04
CA CYS A 59 7.67 10.04 9.47
C CYS A 59 8.30 9.16 8.38
N TRP A 60 7.87 9.30 7.12
CA TRP A 60 8.47 8.56 6.01
C TRP A 60 9.93 8.92 5.77
N ALA A 61 10.30 10.19 5.94
CA ALA A 61 11.69 10.62 5.84
C ALA A 61 12.59 9.92 6.89
N THR A 62 12.07 9.74 8.11
CA THR A 62 12.83 9.12 9.22
C THR A 62 12.78 7.59 9.17
N SER A 63 11.63 7.01 8.84
CA SER A 63 11.32 5.58 9.02
C SER A 63 11.17 4.80 7.72
N GLY A 64 11.34 5.44 6.55
CA GLY A 64 11.09 4.84 5.24
C GLY A 64 11.88 3.56 4.97
N SER A 65 13.14 3.50 5.40
CA SER A 65 13.97 2.28 5.31
C SER A 65 13.37 1.14 6.12
N THR A 66 12.95 1.39 7.37
CA THR A 66 12.35 0.39 8.25
C THR A 66 11.00 -0.11 7.71
N LEU A 67 10.17 0.81 7.23
CA LEU A 67 8.90 0.49 6.58
C LEU A 67 9.11 -0.44 5.37
N THR A 68 10.06 -0.09 4.50
CA THR A 68 10.38 -0.88 3.29
C THR A 68 10.90 -2.27 3.66
N LYS A 69 11.87 -2.36 4.60
CA LYS A 69 12.45 -3.62 5.06
C LYS A 69 11.41 -4.57 5.65
N SER A 70 10.43 -4.03 6.38
CA SER A 70 9.40 -4.83 7.04
C SER A 70 8.50 -5.61 6.07
N CYS A 71 8.37 -5.14 4.83
CA CYS A 71 7.53 -5.76 3.80
C CYS A 71 8.34 -6.32 2.62
N THR A 72 9.68 -6.38 2.74
CA THR A 72 10.57 -6.91 1.69
C THR A 72 10.21 -8.32 1.24
N PRO A 73 9.88 -9.29 2.10
CA PRO A 73 9.52 -10.63 1.65
C PRO A 73 8.31 -10.62 0.71
N MET A 74 7.25 -9.87 1.06
CA MET A 74 6.07 -9.71 0.21
C MET A 74 6.38 -8.97 -1.09
N ALA A 75 7.29 -7.99 -1.05
CA ALA A 75 7.74 -7.29 -2.25
C ALA A 75 8.48 -8.22 -3.22
N GLN A 76 9.32 -9.12 -2.69
CA GLN A 76 10.05 -10.11 -3.48
C GLN A 76 9.09 -11.13 -4.12
N THR A 77 8.10 -11.63 -3.35
CA THR A 77 7.05 -12.49 -3.91
C THR A 77 6.27 -11.75 -5.00
N LEU A 78 5.83 -10.52 -4.75
CA LEU A 78 5.14 -9.72 -5.75
C LEU A 78 5.97 -9.53 -7.03
N GLN A 79 7.26 -9.23 -6.89
CA GLN A 79 8.15 -9.11 -8.04
C GLN A 79 8.24 -10.41 -8.84
N ALA A 80 8.33 -11.56 -8.17
CA ALA A 80 8.34 -12.86 -8.83
C ALA A 80 7.04 -13.13 -9.59
N GLU A 81 5.87 -12.84 -9.00
CA GLU A 81 4.57 -13.00 -9.67
C GLU A 81 4.42 -12.09 -10.90
N ILE A 82 4.96 -10.87 -10.84
CA ILE A 82 4.97 -9.96 -12.01
C ILE A 82 5.78 -10.57 -13.15
N VAL A 83 6.98 -11.08 -12.86
CA VAL A 83 7.84 -11.72 -13.85
C VAL A 83 7.16 -12.97 -14.43
N GLN A 84 6.60 -13.83 -13.57
CA GLN A 84 5.90 -15.03 -14.02
C GLN A 84 4.68 -14.72 -14.88
N LEU A 85 3.90 -13.67 -14.55
CA LEU A 85 2.79 -13.24 -15.39
C LEU A 85 3.27 -12.76 -16.78
N MET A 86 4.39 -12.03 -16.83
CA MET A 86 4.97 -11.54 -18.08
C MET A 86 5.53 -12.67 -18.94
N GLU A 87 6.16 -13.69 -18.33
CA GLU A 87 6.78 -14.82 -19.02
C GLU A 87 5.79 -15.94 -19.37
N GLY A 88 4.74 -16.13 -18.55
CA GLY A 88 3.77 -17.23 -18.68
C GLY A 88 2.81 -17.12 -19.86
N GLY A 89 2.78 -15.98 -20.54
CA GLY A 89 1.96 -15.74 -21.73
C GLY A 89 0.45 -15.80 -21.46
N VAL A 90 -0.35 -15.80 -22.53
CA VAL A 90 -1.82 -15.72 -22.46
C VAL A 90 -2.44 -17.01 -21.88
N GLU A 91 -1.79 -18.16 -22.04
CA GLU A 91 -2.31 -19.46 -21.59
C GLU A 91 -2.38 -19.57 -20.06
N ASN A 92 -1.42 -18.97 -19.35
CA ASN A 92 -1.38 -18.98 -17.88
C ASN A 92 -1.96 -17.70 -17.26
N LEU A 93 -2.61 -16.86 -18.06
CA LEU A 93 -3.04 -15.53 -17.66
C LEU A 93 -4.01 -15.57 -16.47
N GLY A 94 -4.91 -16.55 -16.41
CA GLY A 94 -5.87 -16.68 -15.31
C GLY A 94 -5.19 -16.95 -13.95
N GLU A 95 -4.29 -17.92 -13.91
CA GLU A 95 -3.54 -18.31 -12.70
C GLU A 95 -2.54 -17.22 -12.31
N GLY A 96 -1.77 -16.69 -13.27
CA GLY A 96 -0.83 -15.61 -13.03
C GLY A 96 -1.52 -14.34 -12.52
N MET A 97 -2.70 -14.01 -13.05
CA MET A 97 -3.50 -12.87 -12.56
C MET A 97 -3.98 -13.09 -11.12
N ASP A 98 -4.41 -14.30 -10.80
CA ASP A 98 -4.88 -14.66 -9.47
C ASP A 98 -3.73 -14.61 -8.43
N ALA A 99 -2.56 -15.10 -8.79
CA ALA A 99 -1.36 -15.04 -7.96
C ALA A 99 -0.85 -13.60 -7.79
N LEU A 100 -0.82 -12.81 -8.87
CA LEU A 100 -0.48 -11.39 -8.83
C LEU A 100 -1.40 -10.62 -7.87
N CYS A 101 -2.73 -10.78 -8.01
CA CYS A 101 -3.68 -10.07 -7.15
C CYS A 101 -3.55 -10.44 -5.67
N ARG A 102 -3.29 -11.71 -5.34
CA ARG A 102 -2.97 -12.13 -3.96
C ARG A 102 -1.70 -11.46 -3.45
N SER A 103 -0.64 -11.46 -4.24
CA SER A 103 0.66 -10.92 -3.84
C SER A 103 0.64 -9.41 -3.67
N VAL A 104 -0.03 -8.67 -4.56
CA VAL A 104 -0.24 -7.22 -4.38
C VAL A 104 -1.07 -6.96 -3.13
N HIS A 105 -2.17 -7.71 -2.93
CA HIS A 105 -2.99 -7.55 -1.73
C HIS A 105 -2.18 -7.74 -0.45
N SER A 106 -1.34 -8.78 -0.39
CA SER A 106 -0.48 -9.09 0.75
C SER A 106 0.53 -7.98 1.01
N TYR A 107 1.20 -7.50 -0.06
CA TYR A 107 2.14 -6.38 0.02
C TYR A 107 1.48 -5.09 0.53
N ASP A 108 0.35 -4.69 -0.06
CA ASP A 108 -0.41 -3.52 0.35
C ASP A 108 -0.87 -3.62 1.80
N THR A 109 -1.34 -4.82 2.23
CA THR A 109 -1.72 -5.08 3.63
C THR A 109 -0.55 -4.80 4.57
N CYS A 110 0.61 -5.40 4.27
CA CYS A 110 1.80 -5.24 5.08
C CYS A 110 2.18 -3.76 5.19
N PHE A 111 2.20 -3.06 4.06
CA PHE A 111 2.64 -1.68 4.01
C PHE A 111 1.71 -0.76 4.79
N VAL A 112 0.38 -0.93 4.66
CA VAL A 112 -0.62 -0.19 5.45
C VAL A 112 -0.46 -0.46 6.94
N MET A 113 -0.30 -1.73 7.34
CA MET A 113 -0.16 -2.12 8.74
C MET A 113 1.12 -1.57 9.38
N LYS A 114 2.25 -1.66 8.68
CA LYS A 114 3.53 -1.13 9.18
C LYS A 114 3.53 0.38 9.26
N ASN A 115 2.85 1.05 8.33
CA ASN A 115 2.65 2.49 8.42
C ASN A 115 1.75 2.88 9.60
N TYR A 116 0.73 2.09 9.92
CA TYR A 116 -0.05 2.29 11.13
C TYR A 116 0.81 2.16 12.40
N GLU A 117 1.62 1.09 12.48
CA GLU A 117 2.49 0.82 13.62
C GLU A 117 3.52 1.91 13.87
N ILE A 118 4.13 2.42 12.80
CA ILE A 118 5.30 3.32 12.89
C ILE A 118 4.91 4.79 12.73
N CYS A 119 4.00 5.10 11.79
CA CYS A 119 3.61 6.46 11.43
C CYS A 119 2.17 6.82 11.85
N GLY A 120 1.47 5.89 12.51
CA GLY A 120 0.17 6.14 13.11
C GLY A 120 -1.00 6.12 12.13
N LEU A 121 -2.16 6.47 12.69
CA LEU A 121 -3.47 6.35 12.04
C LEU A 121 -3.59 7.18 10.75
N THR A 122 -3.06 8.39 10.73
CA THR A 122 -3.15 9.31 9.60
C THR A 122 -2.45 8.73 8.37
N ALA A 123 -1.23 8.21 8.54
CA ALA A 123 -0.47 7.56 7.47
C ALA A 123 -1.18 6.31 6.93
N ALA A 124 -1.72 5.48 7.82
CA ALA A 124 -2.48 4.29 7.43
C ALA A 124 -3.73 4.64 6.60
N LYS A 125 -4.51 5.65 7.02
CA LYS A 125 -5.68 6.13 6.27
C LYS A 125 -5.31 6.66 4.89
N PHE A 126 -4.22 7.42 4.80
CA PHE A 126 -3.71 7.91 3.53
C PHE A 126 -3.35 6.74 2.60
N LEU A 127 -2.64 5.73 3.11
CA LEU A 127 -2.27 4.58 2.30
C LEU A 127 -3.47 3.74 1.88
N ILE A 128 -4.48 3.55 2.72
CA ILE A 128 -5.73 2.87 2.32
C ILE A 128 -6.41 3.63 1.16
N LYS A 129 -6.46 4.96 1.22
CA LYS A 129 -6.98 5.79 0.12
C LYS A 129 -6.14 5.63 -1.14
N LEU A 130 -4.81 5.65 -1.00
CA LEU A 130 -3.89 5.50 -2.12
C LEU A 130 -4.04 4.12 -2.77
N THR A 131 -3.96 3.04 -1.99
CA THR A 131 -4.07 1.66 -2.47
C THR A 131 -5.41 1.40 -3.15
N HIS A 132 -6.51 1.96 -2.64
CA HIS A 132 -7.82 1.91 -3.31
C HIS A 132 -7.80 2.54 -4.69
N GLN A 133 -7.23 3.73 -4.82
CA GLN A 133 -7.22 4.39 -6.12
C GLN A 133 -6.26 3.71 -7.11
N THR A 134 -5.14 3.18 -6.62
CA THR A 134 -4.14 2.51 -7.46
C THR A 134 -4.54 1.10 -7.86
N SER A 135 -5.22 0.34 -6.99
CA SER A 135 -5.74 -0.99 -7.33
C SER A 135 -6.78 -0.91 -8.45
N HIS A 136 -7.71 0.05 -8.36
CA HIS A 136 -8.70 0.29 -9.41
C HIS A 136 -8.02 0.67 -10.72
N ALA A 137 -7.06 1.60 -10.69
CA ALA A 137 -6.33 1.98 -11.89
C ALA A 137 -5.55 0.80 -12.49
N PHE A 138 -4.92 -0.02 -11.65
CA PHE A 138 -4.15 -1.18 -12.09
C PHE A 138 -5.04 -2.26 -12.72
N VAL A 139 -6.17 -2.58 -12.10
CA VAL A 139 -7.10 -3.56 -12.67
C VAL A 139 -7.76 -3.03 -13.95
N GLU A 140 -8.11 -1.75 -14.02
CA GLU A 140 -8.58 -1.13 -15.27
C GLU A 140 -7.53 -1.22 -16.38
N LEU A 141 -6.24 -1.02 -16.05
CA LEU A 141 -5.13 -1.15 -17.01
C LEU A 141 -5.00 -2.60 -17.51
N LEU A 142 -5.08 -3.56 -16.60
CA LEU A 142 -4.97 -4.98 -16.94
C LEU A 142 -6.15 -5.45 -17.76
N ASP A 143 -7.37 -5.04 -17.43
CA ASP A 143 -8.56 -5.31 -18.24
C ASP A 143 -8.40 -4.72 -19.66
N GLU A 144 -7.94 -3.48 -19.78
CA GLU A 144 -7.78 -2.80 -21.06
C GLU A 144 -6.71 -3.43 -21.96
N VAL A 145 -5.62 -3.96 -21.38
CA VAL A 145 -4.50 -4.57 -22.12
C VAL A 145 -4.77 -6.05 -22.42
N LEU A 146 -5.33 -6.78 -21.46
CA LEU A 146 -5.45 -8.24 -21.51
C LEU A 146 -6.85 -8.72 -21.90
N SER A 147 -7.83 -7.81 -22.00
CA SER A 147 -9.24 -8.11 -22.31
C SER A 147 -9.81 -9.19 -21.39
N LEU A 148 -9.58 -9.04 -20.09
CA LEU A 148 -9.97 -10.03 -19.08
C LEU A 148 -11.50 -10.10 -18.97
N LYS A 149 -12.10 -11.15 -19.51
CA LYS A 149 -13.57 -11.34 -19.45
C LYS A 149 -14.12 -11.43 -18.02
N ASN A 150 -13.33 -11.98 -17.09
CA ASN A 150 -13.67 -12.12 -15.68
C ASN A 150 -12.42 -11.94 -14.83
N LEU A 151 -12.52 -11.13 -13.78
CA LEU A 151 -11.44 -10.97 -12.80
C LEU A 151 -11.45 -12.15 -11.80
N PRO A 152 -10.28 -12.71 -11.45
CA PRO A 152 -10.16 -13.67 -10.36
C PRO A 152 -10.72 -13.12 -9.05
N ARG A 153 -11.16 -14.04 -8.18
CA ARG A 153 -11.74 -13.68 -6.88
C ARG A 153 -10.75 -12.88 -6.02
N SER A 154 -9.47 -13.23 -6.06
CA SER A 154 -8.40 -12.50 -5.37
C SER A 154 -8.32 -11.02 -5.77
N CYS A 155 -8.52 -10.71 -7.06
CA CYS A 155 -8.57 -9.33 -7.55
C CYS A 155 -9.80 -8.60 -7.03
N LEU A 156 -10.97 -9.26 -7.02
CA LEU A 156 -12.18 -8.69 -6.44
C LEU A 156 -12.02 -8.43 -4.94
N ASP A 157 -11.38 -9.33 -4.21
CA ASP A 157 -11.12 -9.16 -2.78
C ASP A 157 -10.12 -8.03 -2.53
N TRP A 158 -9.09 -7.88 -3.38
CA TRP A 158 -8.18 -6.74 -3.38
C TRP A 158 -8.89 -5.42 -3.68
N LEU A 159 -9.75 -5.36 -4.70
CA LEU A 159 -10.55 -4.17 -5.06
C LEU A 159 -11.64 -3.82 -4.03
N SER A 160 -12.15 -4.81 -3.31
CA SER A 160 -13.19 -4.57 -2.29
C SER A 160 -12.65 -3.84 -1.06
N HIS A 161 -11.33 -3.72 -0.94
CA HIS A 161 -10.62 -3.12 0.18
C HIS A 161 -11.14 -3.61 1.52
N LYS A 162 -11.43 -4.92 1.61
CA LYS A 162 -11.78 -5.60 2.88
C LYS A 162 -10.72 -5.46 3.99
N TYR A 163 -9.63 -4.76 3.71
CA TYR A 163 -8.84 -4.02 4.71
C TYR A 163 -9.74 -3.33 5.74
N ALA A 164 -10.82 -2.67 5.32
CA ALA A 164 -11.66 -1.88 6.23
C ALA A 164 -12.48 -2.72 7.23
N SER A 165 -12.75 -4.01 6.99
CA SER A 165 -13.54 -4.83 7.92
C SER A 165 -12.68 -5.71 8.83
N VAL A 166 -11.55 -6.24 8.32
CA VAL A 166 -10.62 -7.08 9.12
C VAL A 166 -9.48 -6.25 9.73
N SER A 167 -9.11 -5.14 9.11
CA SER A 167 -8.04 -4.20 9.48
C SER A 167 -8.53 -2.74 9.45
N SER A 168 -9.79 -2.48 9.85
CA SER A 168 -10.24 -1.10 10.09
C SER A 168 -9.28 -0.44 11.08
N PRO A 169 -8.89 0.82 10.92
CA PRO A 169 -7.99 1.44 11.88
C PRO A 169 -8.55 1.47 13.31
N ARG A 170 -9.89 1.44 13.48
CA ARG A 170 -10.55 1.19 14.78
C ARG A 170 -10.42 -0.27 15.25
N ALA A 171 -10.52 -1.24 14.34
CA ALA A 171 -10.30 -2.66 14.64
C ALA A 171 -8.82 -2.97 14.94
N ILE A 172 -7.88 -2.34 14.24
CA ILE A 172 -6.44 -2.38 14.49
C ILE A 172 -6.13 -1.72 15.83
N ALA A 173 -6.65 -0.51 16.09
CA ALA A 173 -6.50 0.14 17.40
C ALA A 173 -7.07 -0.71 18.54
N LYS A 174 -8.21 -1.39 18.33
CA LYS A 174 -8.76 -2.36 19.29
C LYS A 174 -7.85 -3.58 19.49
N ARG A 175 -7.33 -4.20 18.43
CA ARG A 175 -6.39 -5.33 18.52
C ARG A 175 -5.09 -4.95 19.22
N MET A 176 -4.50 -3.81 18.92
CA MET A 176 -3.26 -3.38 19.58
C MET A 176 -3.46 -3.03 21.05
N LYS A 177 -4.59 -2.39 21.41
CA LYS A 177 -4.96 -2.22 22.82
C LYS A 177 -5.12 -3.56 23.55
N PHE A 178 -5.65 -4.58 22.88
CA PHE A 178 -5.80 -5.91 23.45
C PHE A 178 -4.45 -6.62 23.64
N VAL A 179 -3.54 -6.54 22.67
CA VAL A 179 -2.17 -7.10 22.75
C VAL A 179 -1.33 -6.39 23.83
N SER A 180 -1.41 -5.06 23.92
CA SER A 180 -0.74 -4.29 24.99
C SER A 180 -1.26 -4.65 26.39
N ARG A 181 -2.56 -4.90 26.53
CA ARG A 181 -3.16 -5.30 27.81
C ARG A 181 -2.79 -6.74 28.20
N ASN A 182 -2.71 -7.66 27.24
CA ASN A 182 -2.31 -9.05 27.47
C ASN A 182 -0.81 -9.20 27.76
N THR A 183 0.05 -8.39 27.13
CA THR A 183 1.49 -8.40 27.44
C THR A 183 1.75 -7.88 28.86
N ALA A 184 1.03 -6.85 29.31
CA ALA A 184 1.12 -6.37 30.68
C ALA A 184 0.65 -7.41 31.71
N THR A 185 -0.43 -8.15 31.45
CA THR A 185 -0.90 -9.22 32.35
C THR A 185 0.02 -10.43 32.36
N VAL A 186 0.61 -10.83 31.22
CA VAL A 186 1.61 -11.90 31.19
C VAL A 186 2.87 -11.50 31.95
N LEU A 187 3.32 -10.26 31.83
CA LEU A 187 4.48 -9.75 32.58
C LEU A 187 4.21 -9.73 34.09
N LEU A 188 3.01 -9.29 34.50
CA LEU A 188 2.58 -9.31 35.91
C LEU A 188 2.50 -10.73 36.47
N LEU A 189 1.94 -11.68 35.72
CA LEU A 189 1.89 -13.09 36.12
C LEU A 189 3.29 -13.70 36.22
N ALA A 190 4.20 -13.38 35.29
CA ALA A 190 5.59 -13.83 35.36
C ALA A 190 6.31 -13.27 36.59
N ILE A 191 6.11 -11.99 36.94
CA ILE A 191 6.69 -11.38 38.14
C ILE A 191 6.14 -12.03 39.41
N VAL A 192 4.85 -12.33 39.47
CA VAL A 192 4.23 -13.03 40.61
C VAL A 192 4.78 -14.45 40.74
N PHE A 193 4.90 -15.19 39.64
CA PHE A 193 5.51 -16.54 39.64
C PHE A 193 6.96 -16.53 40.09
N ILE A 194 7.76 -15.56 39.62
CA ILE A 194 9.17 -15.41 40.05
C ILE A 194 9.24 -15.10 41.55
N ARG A 195 8.37 -14.22 42.08
CA ARG A 195 8.34 -13.96 43.52
C ARG A 195 7.93 -15.17 44.35
N MET A 196 6.96 -15.96 43.87
CA MET A 196 6.55 -17.21 44.54
C MET A 196 7.69 -18.23 44.58
N LEU A 197 8.51 -18.31 43.54
CA LEU A 197 9.68 -19.20 43.47
C LEU A 197 10.87 -18.75 44.33
N ILE A 198 10.96 -17.45 44.67
CA ILE A 198 12.03 -16.91 45.53
C ILE A 198 11.66 -16.98 47.02
N LEU A 199 10.36 -17.07 47.34
CA LEU A 199 9.83 -17.14 48.71
C LEU A 199 9.63 -18.58 49.23
N HIS A 200 9.98 -19.60 48.43
CA HIS A 200 10.11 -21.00 48.83
C HIS A 200 11.57 -21.43 48.78
#